data_AF-A0AAG5DMU2-F1
#
_entry.id   AF-A0AAG5DMU2-F1
#
_cell.length_a   1.000
_cell.length_b   1.000
_cell.length_c   1.000
_cell.angle_alpha   90.00
_cell.angle_beta   90.00
_cell.angle_gamma   90.00
#
_symmetry.space_group_name_H-M   'P 1'
#
loop_
_entity.id
_entity.type
_entity.pdbx_description
1 polymer ?
#
loop_
_entity_poly.entity_id
_entity_poly.type
_entity_poly.pdbx_seq_one_letter_code
_entity_poly.pdbx_strand_id
1 'polypeptide(L)'
;STFTGTCSDIPWADASTVDEMENGMAHTRGDLSIWGRLVVWEMNRLGMIVDLSYASYGVALDVLRYSRAPVIYSNAGAFAINRHHLNVKEDVLTQVASRGGMLMLSFDPTILGGFTIDNILGEQRDTIGADHIGIGSGFDGFDNVLEGLEDVSKFPTLFAVLAEGKYSDGETFPVWSVEDLRKLAGLNFLRLLHRVEQVKEELSYEQPFEDEGMEDDFD
;
A
#
# COMPACT_ATOMS: atom_id res chain seq x y z
N SER A 1 -0.46 9.08 7.59
CA SER A 1 0.59 8.45 8.42
C SER A 1 0.55 6.97 8.14
N THR A 2 1.70 6.36 7.90
CA THR A 2 1.78 4.91 7.67
C THR A 2 1.47 4.17 8.96
N PHE A 3 0.72 3.06 8.85
CA PHE A 3 0.15 2.35 9.98
C PHE A 3 1.23 1.69 10.86
N THR A 4 2.33 1.26 10.25
CA THR A 4 3.55 0.76 10.92
C THR A 4 4.80 1.29 10.21
N GLY A 5 5.94 1.33 10.89
CA GLY A 5 7.25 1.61 10.28
C GLY A 5 8.06 0.33 10.03
N THR A 6 9.23 0.45 9.38
CA THR A 6 10.18 -0.68 9.15
C THR A 6 10.79 -1.25 10.43
N CYS A 7 10.68 -0.54 11.55
CA CYS A 7 11.33 -0.91 12.80
C CYS A 7 10.33 -0.71 13.94
N SER A 8 10.10 -1.79 14.70
CA SER A 8 9.18 -1.96 15.85
C SER A 8 7.70 -2.23 15.53
N ASP A 9 7.26 -3.42 15.95
CA ASP A 9 5.85 -3.69 16.24
C ASP A 9 5.38 -2.62 17.24
N ILE A 10 4.36 -1.87 16.84
CA ILE A 10 3.62 -1.05 17.80
C ILE A 10 2.74 -2.01 18.61
N PRO A 11 2.48 -1.74 19.91
CA PRO A 11 1.80 -2.70 20.79
C PRO A 11 0.42 -3.19 20.32
N TRP A 12 -0.12 -2.58 19.26
CA TRP A 12 -1.44 -2.83 18.73
C TRP A 12 -1.47 -3.22 17.25
N ALA A 13 -0.32 -3.28 16.55
CA ALA A 13 -0.24 -3.77 15.17
C ALA A 13 1.15 -4.32 14.82
N ASP A 14 1.18 -5.53 14.28
CA ASP A 14 2.41 -6.19 13.85
C ASP A 14 2.97 -5.59 12.54
N ALA A 15 4.30 -5.45 12.47
CA ALA A 15 5.03 -5.06 11.28
C ALA A 15 5.26 -6.25 10.33
N SER A 16 5.46 -5.95 9.04
CA SER A 16 5.68 -6.94 7.98
C SER A 16 6.90 -7.86 8.19
N THR A 17 7.83 -7.49 9.05
CA THR A 17 9.00 -8.32 9.41
C THR A 17 8.57 -9.66 10.02
N VAL A 18 7.38 -9.75 10.63
CA VAL A 18 6.83 -11.02 11.14
C VAL A 18 6.40 -12.01 10.04
N ASP A 19 6.36 -11.57 8.78
CA ASP A 19 6.08 -12.38 7.60
C ASP A 19 7.34 -12.80 6.83
N GLU A 20 8.53 -12.38 7.28
CA GLU A 20 9.80 -12.88 6.72
C GLU A 20 9.90 -14.40 6.92
N MET A 21 10.18 -15.12 5.83
CA MET A 21 10.13 -16.59 5.83
C MET A 21 11.34 -17.26 6.53
N GLU A 22 12.32 -16.50 7.03
CA GLU A 22 13.66 -17.04 7.29
C GLU A 22 14.14 -17.12 8.74
N ASN A 23 13.41 -16.61 9.73
CA ASN A 23 13.80 -16.81 11.13
C ASN A 23 12.78 -17.70 11.84
N GLY A 24 13.15 -18.95 12.11
CA GLY A 24 12.40 -19.91 12.92
C GLY A 24 12.14 -19.50 14.38
N MET A 25 12.09 -18.20 14.66
CA MET A 25 11.49 -17.63 15.85
C MET A 25 10.00 -17.45 15.55
N ALA A 26 9.16 -18.19 16.28
CA ALA A 26 7.74 -17.90 16.33
C ALA A 26 7.57 -16.51 16.97
N HIS A 27 7.53 -15.45 16.16
CA HIS A 27 6.98 -14.18 16.59
C HIS A 27 5.52 -14.46 16.96
N THR A 28 5.14 -14.12 18.19
CA THR A 28 3.74 -14.14 18.63
C THR A 28 3.00 -13.16 17.73
N ARG A 29 2.24 -13.67 16.75
CA ARG A 29 1.39 -12.85 15.88
C ARG A 29 0.26 -12.27 16.72
N GLY A 30 0.33 -10.96 16.96
CA GLY A 30 -0.75 -10.18 17.56
C GLY A 30 -1.76 -9.69 16.51
N ASP A 31 -1.38 -9.73 15.22
CA ASP A 31 -2.09 -9.14 14.09
C ASP A 31 -2.52 -7.70 14.45
N LEU A 32 -3.82 -7.42 14.45
CA LEU A 32 -4.38 -6.15 14.90
C LEU A 32 -5.13 -6.35 16.23
N SER A 33 -4.66 -5.70 17.29
CA SER A 33 -5.31 -5.79 18.61
C SER A 33 -6.69 -5.10 18.61
N ILE A 34 -7.47 -5.31 19.68
CA ILE A 34 -8.74 -4.59 19.87
C ILE A 34 -8.51 -3.07 19.86
N TRP A 35 -7.47 -2.61 20.54
CA TRP A 35 -7.07 -1.21 20.52
C TRP A 35 -6.72 -0.75 19.09
N GLY A 36 -5.96 -1.55 18.34
CA GLY A 36 -5.63 -1.23 16.95
C GLY A 36 -6.87 -1.09 16.05
N ARG A 37 -7.92 -1.89 16.30
CA ARG A 37 -9.21 -1.75 15.60
C ARG A 37 -9.91 -0.43 15.93
N LEU A 38 -9.82 0.04 17.17
CA LEU A 38 -10.34 1.36 17.58
C LEU A 38 -9.56 2.48 16.91
N VAL A 39 -8.24 2.34 16.77
CA VAL A 39 -7.42 3.28 16.00
C VAL A 39 -7.88 3.35 14.54
N VAL A 40 -8.08 2.21 13.88
CA VAL A 40 -8.61 2.16 12.49
C VAL A 40 -9.97 2.85 12.40
N TRP A 41 -10.86 2.61 13.37
CA TRP A 41 -12.16 3.24 13.41
C TRP A 41 -12.05 4.77 13.54
N GLU A 42 -11.20 5.26 14.44
CA GLU A 42 -11.00 6.69 14.66
C GLU A 42 -10.35 7.35 13.43
N MET A 43 -9.41 6.68 12.76
CA MET A 43 -8.88 7.15 11.48
C MET A 43 -9.99 7.32 10.45
N ASN A 44 -10.93 6.36 10.34
CA ASN A 44 -12.06 6.48 9.44
C ASN A 44 -13.01 7.63 9.83
N ARG A 45 -13.31 7.80 11.13
CA ARG A 45 -14.14 8.90 11.64
C ARG A 45 -13.52 10.27 11.35
N LEU A 46 -12.20 10.40 11.44
CA LEU A 46 -11.47 11.63 11.18
C LEU A 46 -11.28 11.94 9.68
N GLY A 47 -11.51 10.96 8.80
CA GLY A 47 -11.19 11.04 7.38
C GLY A 47 -9.69 10.94 7.11
N MET A 48 -8.98 10.18 7.93
CA MET A 48 -7.58 9.83 7.72
C MET A 48 -7.47 8.54 6.90
N ILE A 49 -6.60 8.58 5.89
CA ILE A 49 -6.27 7.40 5.09
C ILE A 49 -5.46 6.42 5.96
N VAL A 50 -5.89 5.16 5.97
CA VAL A 50 -5.11 4.05 6.53
C VAL A 50 -4.15 3.55 5.45
N ASP A 51 -2.86 3.56 5.77
CA ASP A 51 -1.78 3.14 4.87
C ASP A 51 -1.09 1.89 5.41
N LEU A 52 -1.24 0.78 4.68
CA LEU A 52 -0.81 -0.57 5.03
C LEU A 52 0.62 -0.91 4.58
N SER A 53 1.36 0.04 3.98
CA SER A 53 2.79 -0.16 3.75
C SER A 53 3.48 -0.55 5.06
N TYR A 54 4.37 -1.54 5.02
CA TYR A 54 5.04 -2.15 6.18
C TYR A 54 4.16 -2.90 7.19
N ALA A 55 2.83 -2.98 7.01
CA ALA A 55 1.98 -3.78 7.88
C ALA A 55 2.13 -5.28 7.58
N SER A 56 1.97 -6.13 8.59
CA SER A 56 1.91 -7.57 8.38
C SER A 56 0.69 -7.98 7.56
N TYR A 57 0.75 -9.17 6.97
CA TYR A 57 -0.36 -9.80 6.27
C TYR A 57 -1.59 -9.96 7.17
N GLY A 58 -1.40 -10.32 8.44
CA GLY A 58 -2.49 -10.45 9.40
C GLY A 58 -3.16 -9.11 9.72
N VAL A 59 -2.36 -8.06 9.96
CA VAL A 59 -2.86 -6.69 10.13
C VAL A 59 -3.62 -6.24 8.88
N ALA A 60 -3.09 -6.48 7.68
CA ALA A 60 -3.75 -6.10 6.44
C ALA A 60 -5.15 -6.73 6.32
N LEU A 61 -5.29 -8.02 6.61
CA LEU A 61 -6.58 -8.71 6.60
C LEU A 61 -7.56 -8.14 7.64
N ASP A 62 -7.08 -7.83 8.85
CA ASP A 62 -7.92 -7.27 9.90
C ASP A 62 -8.35 -5.83 9.58
N VAL A 63 -7.45 -4.98 9.12
CA VAL A 63 -7.77 -3.63 8.67
C VAL A 63 -8.77 -3.68 7.52
N LEU A 64 -8.57 -4.54 6.52
CA LEU A 64 -9.53 -4.70 5.43
C LEU A 64 -10.89 -5.18 5.93
N ARG A 65 -10.94 -6.02 6.96
CA ARG A 65 -12.19 -6.47 7.56
C ARG A 65 -12.94 -5.33 8.27
N TYR A 66 -12.25 -4.51 9.05
CA TYR A 66 -12.88 -3.55 9.97
C TYR A 66 -12.96 -2.12 9.44
N SER A 67 -12.11 -1.72 8.49
CA SER A 67 -12.12 -0.37 7.96
C SER A 67 -13.39 -0.10 7.14
N ARG A 68 -13.97 1.08 7.38
CA ARG A 68 -15.12 1.64 6.66
C ARG A 68 -14.70 2.43 5.42
N ALA A 69 -13.48 2.94 5.39
CA ALA A 69 -12.93 3.70 4.28
C ALA A 69 -11.96 2.85 3.44
N PRO A 70 -11.75 3.19 2.17
CA PRO A 70 -10.70 2.56 1.37
C PRO A 70 -9.32 2.82 1.98
N VAL A 71 -8.42 1.85 1.81
CA VAL A 71 -7.05 1.88 2.31
C VAL A 71 -6.05 1.98 1.18
N ILE A 72 -4.82 2.37 1.49
CA ILE A 72 -3.72 2.38 0.52
C ILE A 72 -2.58 1.45 0.97
N TYR A 73 -1.79 1.01 0.00
CA TYR A 73 -0.37 0.74 0.20
C TYR A 73 0.37 1.88 -0.47
N SER A 74 0.93 2.81 0.31
CA SER A 74 1.64 3.99 -0.20
C SER A 74 2.98 3.69 -0.89
N ASN A 75 3.60 2.55 -0.61
CA ASN A 75 4.91 2.16 -1.11
C ASN A 75 5.08 0.63 -1.01
N ALA A 76 4.64 -0.10 -2.04
CA ALA A 76 4.81 -1.55 -2.12
C ALA A 76 4.82 -2.07 -3.57
N GLY A 77 5.33 -3.29 -3.76
CA GLY A 77 5.18 -4.06 -5.00
C GLY A 77 4.18 -5.21 -4.83
N ALA A 78 4.09 -6.08 -5.85
CA ALA A 78 3.29 -7.31 -5.78
C ALA A 78 4.15 -8.53 -5.47
N PHE A 79 3.66 -9.36 -4.54
CA PHE A 79 4.39 -10.52 -4.04
C PHE A 79 4.64 -11.58 -5.12
N ALA A 80 3.78 -11.63 -6.15
CA ALA A 80 3.92 -12.51 -7.30
C ALA A 80 5.16 -12.18 -8.15
N ILE A 81 5.57 -10.91 -8.21
CA ILE A 81 6.73 -10.44 -8.98
C ILE A 81 8.03 -10.72 -8.21
N ASN A 82 8.07 -10.32 -6.94
CA ASN A 82 9.18 -10.62 -6.04
C ASN A 82 8.64 -10.96 -4.66
N ARG A 83 9.07 -12.11 -4.11
CA ARG A 83 8.58 -12.66 -2.84
C ARG A 83 9.23 -11.97 -1.64
N HIS A 84 9.00 -10.67 -1.52
CA HIS A 84 9.48 -9.82 -0.44
C HIS A 84 8.33 -9.57 0.56
N HIS A 85 8.60 -9.57 1.87
CA HIS A 85 7.57 -9.38 2.90
C HIS A 85 6.86 -8.01 2.83
N LEU A 86 7.52 -7.00 2.25
CA LEU A 86 6.95 -5.68 1.96
C LEU A 86 6.01 -5.65 0.73
N ASN A 87 6.00 -6.72 -0.08
CA ASN A 87 5.14 -6.80 -1.24
C ASN A 87 3.80 -7.44 -0.88
N VAL A 88 2.75 -6.95 -1.53
CA VAL A 88 1.38 -7.32 -1.20
C VAL A 88 1.00 -8.64 -1.89
N LYS A 89 0.43 -9.56 -1.12
CA LYS A 89 -0.08 -10.85 -1.64
C LYS A 89 -1.35 -10.64 -2.47
N GLU A 90 -1.56 -11.52 -3.44
CA GLU A 90 -2.62 -11.39 -4.45
C GLU A 90 -4.05 -11.34 -3.85
N ASP A 91 -4.29 -12.12 -2.80
CA ASP A 91 -5.57 -12.16 -2.08
C ASP A 91 -5.84 -10.86 -1.32
N VAL A 92 -4.81 -10.24 -0.75
CA VAL A 92 -4.89 -8.92 -0.12
C VAL A 92 -5.08 -7.83 -1.18
N LEU A 93 -4.33 -7.88 -2.29
CA LEU A 93 -4.48 -6.93 -3.41
C LEU A 93 -5.91 -6.92 -3.96
N THR A 94 -6.50 -8.10 -4.16
CA THR A 94 -7.88 -8.23 -4.64
C THR A 94 -8.87 -7.63 -3.64
N GLN A 95 -8.66 -7.83 -2.33
CA GLN A 95 -9.50 -7.23 -1.30
C GLN A 95 -9.36 -5.71 -1.24
N VAL A 96 -8.14 -5.17 -1.35
CA VAL A 96 -7.89 -3.73 -1.44
C VAL A 96 -8.67 -3.12 -2.61
N ALA A 97 -8.56 -3.73 -3.79
CA ALA A 97 -9.24 -3.26 -5.00
C ALA A 97 -10.77 -3.32 -4.87
N SER A 98 -11.32 -4.44 -4.41
CA SER A 98 -12.77 -4.61 -4.23
C SER A 98 -13.40 -3.62 -3.23
N ARG A 99 -12.57 -3.03 -2.34
CA ARG A 99 -12.97 -2.03 -1.36
C ARG A 99 -12.67 -0.59 -1.78
N GLY A 100 -12.25 -0.36 -3.02
CA GLY A 100 -11.95 0.97 -3.54
C GLY A 100 -10.57 1.51 -3.15
N GLY A 101 -9.74 0.69 -2.49
CA GLY A 101 -8.37 1.03 -2.12
C GLY A 101 -7.41 1.04 -3.31
N MET A 102 -6.12 1.26 -3.05
CA MET A 102 -5.11 1.27 -4.11
C MET A 102 -3.71 0.82 -3.66
N LEU A 103 -2.97 0.26 -4.60
CA LEU A 103 -1.53 0.00 -4.51
C LEU A 103 -0.76 1.14 -5.18
N MET A 104 0.06 1.84 -4.42
CA MET A 104 0.99 2.84 -4.95
C MET A 104 2.35 2.17 -5.14
N LEU A 105 2.77 2.08 -6.40
CA LEU A 105 3.93 1.29 -6.81
C LEU A 105 5.22 1.92 -6.29
N SER A 106 5.97 1.12 -5.53
CA SER A 106 7.31 1.44 -5.07
C SER A 106 8.33 1.45 -6.21
N PHE A 107 9.38 2.26 -6.08
CA PHE A 107 10.57 2.19 -6.93
C PHE A 107 11.78 1.58 -6.22
N ASP A 108 11.62 0.97 -5.04
CA ASP A 108 12.73 0.32 -4.34
C ASP A 108 13.16 -0.97 -5.08
N PRO A 109 14.39 -1.00 -5.65
CA PRO A 109 14.87 -2.18 -6.38
C PRO A 109 14.90 -3.45 -5.53
N THR A 110 15.08 -3.31 -4.21
CA THR A 110 15.16 -4.42 -3.25
C THR A 110 13.85 -5.20 -3.22
N ILE A 111 12.73 -4.50 -3.11
CA ILE A 111 11.41 -5.13 -3.06
C ILE A 111 10.91 -5.47 -4.45
N LEU A 112 11.35 -4.77 -5.50
CA LEU A 112 10.98 -5.11 -6.88
C LEU A 112 11.75 -6.31 -7.44
N GLY A 113 12.90 -6.67 -6.86
CA GLY A 113 13.71 -7.80 -7.29
C GLY A 113 14.53 -7.54 -8.56
N GLY A 114 14.74 -6.27 -8.90
CA GLY A 114 15.44 -5.84 -10.10
C GLY A 114 15.60 -4.32 -10.16
N PHE A 115 16.41 -3.85 -11.10
CA PHE A 115 16.85 -2.46 -11.18
C PHE A 115 16.23 -1.69 -12.35
N THR A 116 15.29 -2.26 -13.10
CA THR A 116 14.73 -1.61 -14.30
C THR A 116 13.28 -1.17 -14.10
N ILE A 117 12.82 -0.25 -14.96
CA ILE A 117 11.42 0.19 -14.98
C ILE A 117 10.47 -1.00 -15.19
N ASP A 118 10.90 -2.04 -15.91
CA ASP A 118 10.10 -3.23 -16.21
C ASP A 118 9.60 -3.93 -14.93
N ASN A 119 10.39 -3.88 -13.85
CA ASN A 119 10.00 -4.47 -12.57
C ASN A 119 8.83 -3.73 -11.89
N ILE A 120 8.59 -2.46 -12.22
CA ILE A 120 7.42 -1.69 -11.77
C ILE A 120 6.17 -2.12 -12.56
N LEU A 121 6.34 -2.45 -13.85
CA LEU A 121 5.30 -2.65 -14.85
C LEU A 121 4.69 -4.06 -14.85
N GLY A 122 4.79 -4.78 -13.73
CA GLY A 122 4.32 -6.15 -13.60
C GLY A 122 2.80 -6.31 -13.77
N GLU A 123 2.34 -7.53 -13.49
CA GLU A 123 0.95 -7.96 -13.68
C GLU A 123 -0.07 -7.26 -12.74
N GLN A 124 0.35 -6.32 -11.87
CA GLN A 124 -0.53 -5.65 -10.92
C GLN A 124 -1.73 -4.99 -11.61
N ARG A 125 -1.53 -4.37 -12.78
CA ARG A 125 -2.63 -3.80 -13.56
C ARG A 125 -3.63 -4.86 -14.00
N ASP A 126 -3.16 -6.04 -14.36
CA ASP A 126 -4.02 -7.12 -14.80
C ASP A 126 -4.77 -7.75 -13.62
N THR A 127 -4.16 -7.79 -12.43
CA THR A 127 -4.80 -8.29 -11.20
C THR A 127 -5.87 -7.35 -10.65
N ILE A 128 -5.55 -6.07 -10.45
CA ILE A 128 -6.43 -5.13 -9.73
C ILE A 128 -7.02 -4.01 -10.59
N GLY A 129 -6.60 -3.91 -11.86
CA GLY A 129 -7.07 -2.86 -12.77
C GLY A 129 -6.37 -1.52 -12.57
N ALA A 130 -6.34 -0.72 -13.65
CA ALA A 130 -5.69 0.60 -13.64
C ALA A 130 -6.34 1.60 -12.67
N ASP A 131 -7.57 1.36 -12.21
CA ASP A 131 -8.25 2.20 -11.22
C ASP A 131 -7.65 2.08 -9.82
N HIS A 132 -6.88 1.03 -9.53
CA HIS A 132 -6.39 0.75 -8.18
C HIS A 132 -4.86 0.87 -8.07
N ILE A 133 -4.24 1.55 -9.04
CA ILE A 133 -2.79 1.75 -9.09
C ILE A 133 -2.46 3.24 -8.98
N GLY A 134 -1.45 3.54 -8.17
CA GLY A 134 -0.82 4.86 -8.08
C GLY A 134 0.70 4.75 -8.13
N ILE A 135 1.37 5.88 -7.96
CA ILE A 135 2.83 5.94 -7.88
C ILE A 135 3.23 6.33 -6.45
N GLY A 136 4.04 5.49 -5.82
CA GLY A 136 4.55 5.64 -4.48
C GLY A 136 6.06 5.48 -4.48
N SER A 137 6.77 6.37 -5.18
CA SER A 137 8.16 6.14 -5.58
C SER A 137 9.11 5.83 -4.41
N GLY A 138 8.84 6.32 -3.21
CA GLY A 138 9.71 6.12 -2.04
C GLY A 138 11.08 6.80 -2.18
N PHE A 139 11.24 7.73 -3.13
CA PHE A 139 12.47 8.49 -3.32
C PHE A 139 12.97 9.08 -2.00
N ASP A 140 14.31 9.16 -1.86
CA ASP A 140 15.03 9.54 -0.64
C ASP A 140 14.85 8.57 0.56
N GLY A 141 14.15 7.44 0.37
CA GLY A 141 13.91 6.42 1.39
C GLY A 141 14.76 5.15 1.27
N PHE A 142 15.58 5.02 0.23
CA PHE A 142 16.41 3.84 -0.04
C PHE A 142 17.72 4.23 -0.74
N ASP A 143 18.75 3.39 -0.60
CA ASP A 143 20.11 3.69 -1.07
C ASP A 143 20.32 3.45 -2.59
N ASN A 144 19.46 2.66 -3.22
CA ASN A 144 19.59 2.24 -4.62
C ASN A 144 18.50 2.82 -5.51
N VAL A 145 18.85 3.30 -6.69
CA VAL A 145 17.89 3.84 -7.66
C VAL A 145 17.63 2.86 -8.80
N LEU A 146 16.43 2.93 -9.38
CA LEU A 146 16.11 2.23 -10.63
C LEU A 146 16.73 2.96 -11.82
N GLU A 147 17.26 2.18 -12.76
CA GLU A 147 17.78 2.68 -14.03
C GLU A 147 16.66 3.37 -14.83
N GLY A 148 16.90 4.62 -15.26
CA GLY A 148 15.92 5.44 -15.97
C GLY A 148 14.91 6.15 -15.05
N LEU A 149 14.95 5.91 -13.75
CA LEU A 149 14.13 6.53 -12.71
C LEU A 149 14.99 6.98 -11.52
N GLU A 150 16.08 7.69 -11.81
CA GLU A 150 17.06 8.09 -10.80
C GLU A 150 16.54 9.13 -9.80
N ASP A 151 15.59 9.97 -10.22
CA ASP A 151 15.02 11.03 -9.40
C ASP A 151 13.62 11.46 -9.87
N VAL A 152 13.02 12.41 -9.14
CA VAL A 152 11.68 12.95 -9.44
C VAL A 152 11.55 13.62 -10.81
N SER A 153 12.65 14.01 -11.47
CA SER A 153 12.60 14.55 -12.83
C SER A 153 12.30 13.49 -13.88
N LYS A 154 12.35 12.21 -13.52
CA LYS A 154 12.17 11.07 -14.43
C LYS A 154 10.74 10.55 -14.54
N PHE A 155 9.78 11.11 -13.82
CA PHE A 155 8.37 10.74 -14.00
C PHE A 155 7.92 10.80 -15.48
N PRO A 156 8.26 11.82 -16.30
CA PRO A 156 7.92 11.81 -17.71
C PRO A 156 8.42 10.58 -18.48
N THR A 157 9.59 10.04 -18.12
CA THR A 157 10.16 8.82 -18.72
C THR A 157 9.25 7.62 -18.44
N LEU A 158 8.81 7.42 -17.20
CA LEU A 158 7.89 6.34 -16.85
C LEU A 158 6.58 6.42 -17.65
N PHE A 159 6.01 7.61 -17.76
CA PHE A 159 4.77 7.81 -18.52
C PHE A 159 4.97 7.54 -20.01
N ALA A 160 6.12 7.89 -20.58
CA ALA A 160 6.45 7.57 -21.96
C ALA A 160 6.54 6.05 -22.18
N VAL A 161 7.27 5.33 -21.32
CA VAL A 161 7.38 3.86 -21.40
C VAL A 161 6.01 3.18 -21.31
N LEU A 162 5.16 3.61 -20.37
CA LEU A 162 3.79 3.10 -20.22
C LEU A 162 2.90 3.37 -21.44
N ALA A 163 3.05 4.54 -22.07
CA ALA A 163 2.33 4.93 -23.29
C ALA A 163 2.85 4.20 -24.54
N GLU A 164 4.14 3.83 -24.56
CA GLU A 164 4.74 3.07 -25.65
C GLU A 164 4.45 1.57 -25.55
N GLY A 165 4.25 1.05 -24.33
CA GLY A 165 3.93 -0.36 -24.09
C GLY A 165 5.08 -1.31 -24.41
N LYS A 166 6.32 -0.90 -24.11
CA LYS A 166 7.54 -1.68 -24.42
C LYS A 166 8.41 -1.84 -23.19
N TYR A 167 8.80 -3.08 -22.92
CA TYR A 167 9.83 -3.42 -21.94
C TYR A 167 11.23 -3.13 -22.49
N SER A 168 12.23 -3.09 -21.60
CA SER A 168 13.63 -2.79 -21.98
C SER A 168 14.25 -3.87 -22.89
N ASP A 169 13.77 -5.11 -22.83
CA ASP A 169 14.19 -6.22 -23.69
C ASP A 169 13.54 -6.22 -25.10
N GLY A 170 12.61 -5.29 -25.34
CA GLY A 170 11.88 -5.14 -26.59
C GLY A 170 10.56 -5.91 -26.66
N GLU A 171 10.20 -6.69 -25.63
CA GLU A 171 8.85 -7.25 -25.51
C GLU A 171 7.81 -6.14 -25.28
N THR A 172 6.55 -6.42 -25.60
CA THR A 172 5.46 -5.44 -25.51
C THR A 172 4.43 -5.85 -24.48
N PHE A 173 3.90 -4.87 -23.76
CA PHE A 173 2.74 -5.03 -22.88
C PHE A 173 1.58 -4.15 -23.34
N PRO A 174 0.34 -4.42 -22.87
CA PRO A 174 -0.81 -3.60 -23.23
C PRO A 174 -0.59 -2.13 -22.87
N VAL A 175 -0.65 -1.26 -23.88
CA VAL A 175 -0.45 0.19 -23.72
C VAL A 175 -1.40 0.77 -22.67
N TRP A 176 -0.89 1.71 -21.88
CA TRP A 176 -1.72 2.50 -20.98
C TRP A 176 -2.38 3.63 -21.77
N SER A 177 -3.71 3.67 -21.73
CA SER A 177 -4.44 4.75 -22.39
C SER A 177 -4.14 6.09 -21.70
N VAL A 178 -4.40 7.21 -22.39
CA VAL A 178 -4.30 8.54 -21.77
C VAL A 178 -5.14 8.64 -20.50
N GLU A 179 -6.27 7.95 -20.45
CA GLU A 179 -7.13 7.89 -19.26
C GLU A 179 -6.46 7.10 -18.13
N ASP A 180 -5.87 5.93 -18.42
CA ASP A 180 -5.13 5.14 -17.42
C ASP A 180 -3.94 5.92 -16.86
N LEU A 181 -3.23 6.68 -17.70
CA LEU A 181 -2.13 7.53 -17.26
C LEU A 181 -2.61 8.66 -16.36
N ARG A 182 -3.75 9.30 -16.66
CA ARG A 182 -4.33 10.33 -15.77
C ARG A 182 -4.75 9.76 -14.42
N LYS A 183 -5.31 8.55 -14.43
CA LYS A 183 -5.63 7.77 -13.23
C LYS A 183 -4.39 7.52 -12.38
N LEU A 184 -3.34 6.98 -12.99
CA LEU A 184 -2.05 6.73 -12.36
C LEU A 184 -1.40 8.01 -11.80
N ALA A 185 -1.45 9.11 -12.56
CA ALA A 185 -0.87 10.40 -12.18
C ALA A 185 -1.51 11.03 -10.94
N GLY A 186 -2.75 10.65 -10.60
CA GLY A 186 -3.37 11.13 -9.38
C GLY A 186 -4.89 11.07 -9.33
N LEU A 187 -5.61 10.84 -10.44
CA LEU A 187 -7.08 10.79 -10.37
C LEU A 187 -7.57 9.62 -9.50
N ASN A 188 -6.84 8.50 -9.46
CA ASN A 188 -7.15 7.40 -8.54
C ASN A 188 -7.01 7.82 -7.08
N PHE A 189 -5.94 8.55 -6.75
CA PHE A 189 -5.71 9.04 -5.39
C PHE A 189 -6.77 10.05 -4.98
N LEU A 190 -7.16 10.98 -5.87
CA LEU A 190 -8.23 11.95 -5.62
C LEU A 190 -9.58 11.26 -5.43
N ARG A 191 -9.91 10.23 -6.22
CA ARG A 191 -11.11 9.40 -6.02
C ARG A 191 -11.11 8.76 -4.63
N LEU A 192 -9.98 8.19 -4.22
CA LEU A 192 -9.84 7.57 -2.91
C LEU A 192 -10.00 8.59 -1.79
N LEU A 193 -9.32 9.74 -1.87
CA LEU A 193 -9.42 10.81 -0.89
C LEU A 193 -10.86 11.28 -0.73
N HIS A 194 -11.57 11.49 -1.84
CA HIS A 194 -12.98 11.86 -1.81
C HIS A 194 -13.84 10.80 -1.09
N ARG A 195 -13.58 9.50 -1.33
CA ARG A 195 -14.31 8.45 -0.63
C ARG A 195 -14.00 8.40 0.87
N VAL A 196 -12.77 8.68 1.27
CA VAL A 196 -12.39 8.80 2.70
C VAL A 196 -13.10 9.96 3.37
N GLU A 197 -13.21 11.11 2.70
CA GLU A 197 -13.97 12.27 3.19
C GLU A 197 -15.46 11.97 3.32
N GLN A 198 -16.05 11.25 2.36
CA GLN A 198 -17.46 10.80 2.46
C GLN A 198 -17.68 9.90 3.68
N VAL A 199 -16.77 8.97 3.97
CA VAL A 199 -16.89 8.10 5.16
C VAL A 199 -16.82 8.91 6.45
N LYS A 200 -15.97 9.95 6.50
CA LYS A 200 -15.96 10.91 7.62
C LYS A 200 -17.31 11.60 7.79
N GLU A 201 -17.93 12.04 6.69
CA GLU A 201 -19.27 12.66 6.73
C GLU A 201 -20.34 11.66 7.20
N GLU A 202 -20.28 10.41 6.74
CA GLU A 202 -21.16 9.33 7.19
C GLU A 202 -21.05 9.07 8.71
N LEU A 203 -19.84 9.23 9.26
CA LEU A 203 -19.53 9.02 10.67
C LEU A 203 -19.59 10.31 11.52
N SER A 204 -20.05 11.44 10.97
CA SER A 204 -19.98 12.73 11.66
C SER A 204 -20.79 12.82 12.96
N TYR A 205 -21.78 11.95 13.12
CA TYR A 205 -22.65 11.89 14.31
C TYR A 205 -22.09 10.99 15.42
N GLU A 206 -21.06 10.20 15.12
CA GLU A 206 -20.39 9.35 16.09
C GLU A 206 -19.42 10.20 16.94
N GLN A 207 -19.47 9.99 18.26
CA GLN A 207 -18.55 10.66 19.18
C GLN A 207 -17.13 10.09 19.03
N PRO A 208 -16.07 10.90 19.25
CA PRO A 208 -14.72 10.37 19.34
C PRO A 208 -14.64 9.22 20.34
N PHE A 209 -13.80 8.23 20.06
CA PHE A 209 -13.50 7.23 21.06
C PHE A 209 -12.60 7.85 22.14
N GLU A 210 -13.06 7.82 23.39
CA GLU A 210 -12.29 8.28 24.55
C GLU A 210 -11.82 7.05 25.34
N ASP A 211 -10.51 6.93 25.53
CA ASP A 211 -9.92 5.94 26.41
C ASP A 211 -9.93 6.49 27.83
N GLU A 212 -11.00 6.25 28.58
CA GLU A 212 -11.02 6.46 30.03
C GLU A 212 -10.23 5.35 30.74
N GLY A 213 -8.94 5.23 30.43
CA GLY A 213 -7.94 4.55 31.26
C GLY A 213 -7.81 3.03 31.12
N MET A 214 -7.46 2.51 29.94
CA MET A 214 -6.80 1.20 29.85
C MET A 214 -5.29 1.30 30.13
N GLU A 215 -4.91 1.58 31.39
CA GLU A 215 -3.52 1.46 31.86
C GLU A 215 -3.14 0.02 32.29
N ASP A 216 -4.07 -0.94 32.34
CA ASP A 216 -3.87 -2.19 33.09
C ASP A 216 -3.77 -3.51 32.28
N ASP A 217 -3.84 -3.53 30.95
CA ASP A 217 -3.85 -4.80 30.17
C ASP A 217 -2.66 -4.95 29.19
N PHE A 218 -1.47 -4.48 29.59
CA PHE A 218 -0.20 -4.85 28.95
C PHE A 218 0.62 -5.78 29.86
N ASP A 219 0.11 -7.00 30.09
CA ASP A 219 0.83 -8.10 30.76
C ASP A 219 1.06 -9.29 29.80
#